data_AF-X7YQ03-F1
#
_entry.id   AF-X7YQ03-F1
#
_cell.length_a   1.000
_cell.length_b   1.000
_cell.length_c   1.000
_cell.angle_alpha   90.00
_cell.angle_beta   90.00
_cell.angle_gamma   90.00
#
_symmetry.space_group_name_H-M   'P 1'
#
loop_
_entity.id
_entity.type
_entity.pdbx_description
1 polymer ?
#
loop_
_entity_poly.entity_id
_entity_poly.type
_entity_poly.pdbx_seq_one_letter_code
_entity_poly.pdbx_strand_id
1 'polypeptide(L)'
;MEAEGWAKDRIRELQELRKSTGLDVSDRISVVMSVPAERADWARTHRELIAREILATSFEFGEPPDGVEIGDGVRVAISKL
;
A
#
# COMPACT_ATOMS: atom_id res chain seq x y z
N MET A 1 17.51 5.03 -5.22
CA MET A 1 17.83 4.68 -3.83
C MET A 1 16.74 5.08 -2.84
N GLU A 2 16.47 6.36 -2.59
CA GLU A 2 15.48 6.74 -1.55
C GLU A 2 14.03 6.37 -1.92
N ALA A 3 13.58 6.73 -3.12
CA ALA A 3 12.22 6.38 -3.59
C ALA A 3 12.00 4.86 -3.70
N GLU A 4 13.02 4.12 -4.16
CA GLU A 4 12.98 2.66 -4.23
C GLU A 4 12.97 2.01 -2.84
N GLY A 5 13.73 2.58 -1.88
CA GLY A 5 13.71 2.17 -0.47
C GLY A 5 12.32 2.35 0.13
N TRP A 6 11.74 3.54 -0.07
CA TRP A 6 10.37 3.84 0.34
C TRP A 6 9.36 2.84 -0.24
N ALA A 7 9.46 2.52 -1.53
CA ALA A 7 8.56 1.54 -2.15
C ALA A 7 8.69 0.13 -1.53
N LYS A 8 9.91 -0.31 -1.24
CA LYS A 8 10.16 -1.60 -0.57
C LYS A 8 9.61 -1.62 0.85
N ASP A 9 9.74 -0.52 1.58
CA ASP A 9 9.17 -0.38 2.92
C ASP A 9 7.64 -0.44 2.87
N ARG A 10 6.99 0.26 1.92
CA ARG A 10 5.54 0.18 1.70
C ARG A 10 5.07 -1.23 1.37
N ILE A 11 5.82 -1.98 0.55
CA ILE A 11 5.48 -3.38 0.24
C ILE A 11 5.53 -4.23 1.51
N ARG A 12 6.61 -4.12 2.31
CA ARG A 12 6.75 -4.88 3.56
C ARG A 12 5.60 -4.58 4.52
N GLU A 13 5.28 -3.31 4.73
CA GLU A 13 4.23 -2.91 5.66
C GLU A 13 2.84 -3.36 5.19
N LEU A 14 2.55 -3.31 3.89
CA LEU A 14 1.30 -3.82 3.34
C LEU A 14 1.18 -5.34 3.50
N GLN A 15 2.28 -6.08 3.37
CA GLN A 15 2.29 -7.53 3.61
C GLN A 15 2.05 -7.86 5.10
N GLU A 16 2.65 -7.11 6.02
CA GLU A 16 2.37 -7.26 7.46
C GLU A 16 0.93 -6.88 7.81
N LEU A 17 0.41 -5.81 7.20
CA LEU A 17 -0.99 -5.41 7.38
C LEU A 17 -1.92 -6.56 6.95
N ARG A 18 -1.73 -7.13 5.75
CA ARG A 18 -2.50 -8.29 5.28
C ARG A 18 -2.53 -9.41 6.32
N LYS A 19 -1.36 -9.82 6.78
CA LYS A 19 -1.22 -10.88 7.80
C LYS A 19 -1.95 -10.52 9.10
N SER A 20 -1.79 -9.29 9.59
CA SER A 20 -2.44 -8.83 10.81
C SER A 20 -3.97 -8.76 10.69
N THR A 21 -4.49 -8.54 9.48
CA THR A 21 -5.92 -8.55 9.16
C THR A 21 -6.47 -9.94 8.82
N GLY A 22 -5.64 -10.98 8.91
CA GLY A 22 -6.04 -12.36 8.63
C GLY A 22 -6.13 -12.72 7.13
N LEU A 23 -5.51 -11.93 6.26
CA LEU A 23 -5.42 -12.22 4.82
C LEU A 23 -4.17 -13.06 4.52
N ASP A 24 -4.32 -14.01 3.60
CA ASP A 24 -3.22 -14.85 3.13
C ASP A 24 -2.43 -14.12 2.04
N VAL A 25 -1.12 -14.37 1.91
CA VAL A 25 -0.27 -13.72 0.89
C VAL A 25 -0.73 -13.96 -0.55
N SER A 26 -1.45 -15.06 -0.80
CA SER A 26 -2.01 -15.41 -2.11
C SER A 26 -3.32 -14.71 -2.45
N ASP A 27 -3.97 -14.06 -1.48
CA ASP A 27 -5.25 -13.39 -1.69
C ASP A 27 -5.11 -12.22 -2.67
N ARG A 28 -6.14 -12.01 -3.49
CA ARG A 28 -6.28 -10.80 -4.31
C ARG A 28 -6.99 -9.74 -3.48
N ILE A 29 -6.50 -8.51 -3.56
CA ILE A 29 -7.03 -7.39 -2.77
C ILE A 29 -7.29 -6.15 -3.64
N SER A 30 -8.10 -5.24 -3.11
CA SER A 30 -8.12 -3.83 -3.48
C SER A 30 -7.40 -3.00 -2.42
N VAL A 31 -6.82 -1.87 -2.83
CA VAL A 31 -6.09 -0.94 -1.96
C VAL A 31 -6.52 0.50 -2.24
N VAL A 32 -6.84 1.24 -1.18
CA VAL A 32 -6.92 2.72 -1.20
C VAL A 32 -5.81 3.25 -0.29
N MET A 33 -4.98 4.14 -0.83
CA MET A 33 -3.81 4.68 -0.15
C MET A 33 -3.83 6.22 -0.12
N SER A 34 -3.77 6.79 1.08
CA SER A 34 -3.51 8.22 1.29
C SER A 34 -2.02 8.42 1.51
N VAL A 35 -1.40 9.29 0.73
CA VAL A 35 0.04 9.56 0.76
C VAL A 35 0.26 11.07 0.96
N PRO A 36 1.14 11.48 1.89
CA PRO A 36 1.51 12.88 2.03
C PRO A 36 2.06 13.48 0.74
N ALA A 37 1.82 14.77 0.52
CA ALA A 37 2.19 15.45 -0.72
C ALA A 37 3.70 15.34 -1.05
N GLU A 38 4.55 15.33 -0.02
CA GLU A 38 6.01 15.17 -0.13
C GLU A 38 6.45 13.79 -0.67
N ARG A 39 5.60 12.76 -0.58
CA ARG A 39 5.87 11.40 -1.10
C ARG A 39 4.98 11.02 -2.29
N ALA A 40 4.08 11.91 -2.73
CA ALA A 40 3.11 11.62 -3.78
C ALA A 40 3.77 11.18 -5.10
N ASP A 41 4.88 11.80 -5.49
CA ASP A 41 5.60 11.43 -6.71
C ASP A 41 6.25 10.05 -6.63
N TRP A 42 6.76 9.68 -5.46
CA TRP A 42 7.34 8.35 -5.22
C TRP A 42 6.24 7.29 -5.28
N ALA A 43 5.11 7.55 -4.63
CA ALA A 43 3.96 6.67 -4.65
C ALA A 43 3.43 6.45 -6.08
N ARG A 44 3.26 7.54 -6.85
CA ARG A 44 2.84 7.45 -8.26
C ARG A 44 3.83 6.66 -9.11
N THR A 45 5.13 6.92 -8.94
CA THR A 45 6.21 6.24 -9.68
C THR A 45 6.23 4.74 -9.40
N HIS A 46 6.03 4.33 -8.15
CA HIS A 46 6.16 2.92 -7.74
C HIS A 46 4.81 2.19 -7.61
N ARG A 47 3.69 2.85 -7.91
CA ARG A 47 2.33 2.30 -7.78
C ARG A 47 2.20 0.88 -8.36
N GLU A 48 2.65 0.69 -9.59
CA GLU A 48 2.52 -0.59 -10.30
C GLU A 48 3.40 -1.69 -9.71
N LEU A 49 4.58 -1.33 -9.21
CA LEU A 49 5.46 -2.27 -8.51
C LEU A 49 4.79 -2.72 -7.21
N ILE A 50 4.37 -1.76 -6.37
CA ILE A 50 3.74 -2.05 -5.08
C ILE A 50 2.50 -2.92 -5.29
N ALA A 51 1.60 -2.53 -6.19
CA ALA A 51 0.37 -3.27 -6.47
C ALA A 51 0.64 -4.72 -6.88
N ARG A 52 1.65 -4.96 -7.73
CA ARG A 52 2.03 -6.30 -8.19
C ARG A 52 2.58 -7.16 -7.06
N GLU A 53 3.51 -6.62 -6.28
CA GLU A 53 4.18 -7.34 -5.19
C GLU A 53 3.21 -7.76 -4.06
N ILE A 54 2.11 -7.02 -3.90
CA ILE A 54 1.06 -7.34 -2.93
C ILE A 54 -0.19 -7.94 -3.60
N LEU A 55 -0.14 -8.39 -4.85
CA LEU A 55 -1.29 -8.96 -5.57
C LEU A 55 -2.57 -8.10 -5.56
N ALA A 56 -2.43 -6.78 -5.49
CA ALA A 56 -3.53 -5.84 -5.58
C ALA A 56 -4.03 -5.75 -7.03
N THR A 57 -5.32 -5.96 -7.22
CA THR A 57 -5.98 -5.86 -8.54
C THR A 57 -6.53 -4.46 -8.79
N SER A 58 -6.79 -3.71 -7.72
CA SER A 58 -7.04 -2.27 -7.74
C SER A 58 -6.14 -1.59 -6.72
N PHE A 59 -5.60 -0.43 -7.12
CA PHE A 59 -4.73 0.39 -6.27
C PHE A 59 -5.02 1.86 -6.57
N GLU A 60 -5.69 2.54 -5.66
CA GLU A 60 -6.12 3.92 -5.85
C GLU A 60 -5.51 4.84 -4.79
N PHE A 61 -5.23 6.08 -5.19
CA PHE A 61 -4.83 7.13 -4.26
C PHE A 61 -6.08 7.91 -3.83
N GLY A 62 -6.25 8.09 -2.53
CA GLY A 62 -7.41 8.77 -1.95
C GLY A 62 -7.44 8.60 -0.43
N GLU A 63 -8.45 9.17 0.22
CA GLU A 63 -8.63 8.99 1.67
C GLU A 63 -9.27 7.62 1.95
N PRO A 64 -8.57 6.68 2.61
CA PRO A 64 -9.11 5.37 2.91
C PRO A 64 -10.14 5.44 4.05
N PRO A 65 -11.31 4.79 3.92
CA PRO A 65 -12.22 4.60 5.04
C PRO A 65 -11.53 3.74 6.11
N ASP A 66 -11.55 4.20 7.37
CA ASP A 66 -10.90 3.52 8.50
C ASP A 66 -9.43 3.15 8.27
N GLY A 67 -8.71 4.02 7.53
CA GLY A 67 -7.33 3.76 7.14
C GLY A 67 -6.38 3.48 8.31
N VAL A 68 -5.53 2.48 8.12
CA VAL A 68 -4.45 2.13 9.04
C VAL A 68 -3.18 2.86 8.62
N GLU A 69 -2.53 3.53 9.58
CA GLU A 69 -1.23 4.16 9.38
C GLU A 69 -0.15 3.07 9.25
N ILE A 70 0.57 3.05 8.13
CA ILE A 70 1.65 2.08 7.89
C ILE A 70 3.04 2.70 7.97
N GLY A 71 3.17 4.03 8.02
CA GLY A 71 4.43 4.75 8.20
C GLY A 71 4.53 5.97 7.29
N ASP A 72 5.42 6.91 7.64
CA ASP A 72 5.66 8.16 6.88
C ASP A 72 4.40 8.99 6.58
N GLY A 73 3.37 8.95 7.43
CA GLY A 73 2.09 9.64 7.19
C GLY A 73 1.18 8.94 6.18
N VAL A 74 1.51 7.71 5.76
CA VAL A 74 0.75 6.92 4.78
C VAL A 74 -0.33 6.11 5.49
N ARG A 75 -1.57 6.30 5.05
CA ARG A 75 -2.74 5.56 5.52
C ARG A 75 -3.27 4.66 4.42
N VAL A 76 -3.68 3.44 4.77
CA VAL A 76 -4.19 2.47 3.80
C VAL A 76 -5.44 1.75 4.30
N ALA A 77 -6.34 1.46 3.37
CA ALA A 77 -7.39 0.46 3.54
C ALA A 77 -7.19 -0.64 2.51
N ILE A 78 -7.30 -1.89 2.95
CA ILE A 78 -7.24 -3.07 2.09
C ILE A 78 -8.52 -3.89 2.24
N SER A 79 -8.96 -4.53 1.16
CA SER A 79 -10.12 -5.42 1.19
C SER A 79 -9.86 -6.63 0.31
N LYS A 80 -10.21 -7.82 0.82
CA LYS A 80 -10.18 -9.05 0.03
C LYS A 80 -11.23 -9.01 -1.06
N LEU A 81 -10.90 -9.54 -2.23
CA LEU A 81 -11.84 -9.77 -3.32
C LEU A 81 -12.50 -11.16 -3.24
#